data_AF-A0A1Y3RSU6-F1
#
_entry.id   AF-A0A1Y3RSU6-F1
#
_cell.length_a   1.000
_cell.length_b   1.000
_cell.length_c   1.000
_cell.angle_alpha   90.00
_cell.angle_beta   90.00
_cell.angle_gamma   90.00
#
_symmetry.space_group_name_H-M   'P 1'
#
loop_
_entity.id
_entity.type
_entity.pdbx_description
1 polymer ?
#
loop_
_entity_poly.entity_id
_entity_poly.type
_entity_poly.pdbx_seq_one_letter_code
_entity_poly.pdbx_strand_id
1 'polypeptide(L)'
;MKEIIQEVIASGIYNLSDLLKKIDTLWLQASITDEERQALIQAAQENANPEYGYAGFQEQLNTILDRVDALEQETKILRAAIEALGGTVGEPEPGEEWPAWYPWDGVGRSPWQKGSQCTHKEKKWVSQVDDNIWEPGAVGVYETIWKEEASA
;
A
#
# COMPACT_ATOMS: atom_id res chain seq x y z
N MET A 1 26.78 -26.13 7.65
CA MET A 1 26.15 -24.85 7.20
C MET A 1 24.64 -25.00 7.16
N LYS A 2 24.13 -26.09 6.56
CA LYS A 2 22.72 -26.49 6.62
C LYS A 2 22.20 -26.61 8.06
N GLU A 3 22.97 -27.19 8.96
CA GLU A 3 22.60 -27.40 10.36
C GLU A 3 22.37 -26.06 11.09
N ILE A 4 23.21 -25.06 10.80
CA ILE A 4 23.09 -23.71 11.37
C ILE A 4 21.78 -23.04 10.92
N ILE A 5 21.40 -23.20 9.64
CA ILE A 5 20.13 -22.68 9.14
C ILE A 5 18.95 -23.37 9.85
N GLN A 6 19.03 -24.69 10.08
CA GLN A 6 17.99 -25.43 10.79
C GLN A 6 17.83 -24.98 12.25
N GLU A 7 18.93 -24.72 12.94
CA GLU A 7 18.90 -24.16 14.30
C GLU A 7 18.30 -22.76 14.35
N VAL A 8 18.63 -21.90 13.37
CA VAL A 8 18.03 -20.56 13.25
C VAL A 8 16.53 -20.66 12.98
N ILE A 9 16.10 -21.55 12.08
CA ILE A 9 14.67 -21.82 11.81
C ILE A 9 13.95 -22.27 13.08
N ALA A 10 14.54 -23.20 13.82
CA ALA A 10 13.97 -23.73 15.07
C ALA A 10 13.87 -22.64 16.16
N SER A 11 14.75 -21.64 16.15
CA SER A 11 14.68 -20.54 17.12
C SER A 11 13.48 -19.61 16.91
N GLY A 12 12.96 -19.50 15.67
CA GLY A 12 11.92 -18.53 15.32
C GLY A 12 12.37 -17.06 15.32
N ILE A 13 13.62 -16.76 15.69
CA ILE A 13 14.17 -15.42 15.85
C ILE A 13 14.94 -15.04 14.58
N TYR A 14 14.21 -14.76 13.50
CA TYR A 14 14.80 -14.34 12.23
C TYR A 14 13.83 -13.51 11.40
N ASN A 15 14.39 -12.68 10.53
CA ASN A 15 13.65 -12.10 9.43
C ASN A 15 13.48 -13.14 8.31
N LEU A 16 12.24 -13.47 7.95
CA LEU A 16 11.95 -14.48 6.93
C LEU A 16 12.60 -14.14 5.57
N SER A 17 12.53 -12.88 5.14
CA SER A 17 13.12 -12.47 3.84
C SER A 17 14.63 -12.69 3.79
N ASP A 18 15.33 -12.32 4.87
CA ASP A 18 16.79 -12.48 4.94
C ASP A 18 17.21 -13.95 5.05
N LEU A 19 16.44 -14.77 5.78
CA LEU A 19 16.70 -16.20 5.88
C LEU A 19 16.49 -16.90 4.53
N LEU A 20 15.43 -16.56 3.79
CA LEU A 20 15.18 -17.11 2.45
C LEU A 20 16.33 -16.78 1.48
N LYS A 21 16.83 -15.54 1.48
CA LYS A 21 18.01 -15.15 0.67
C LYS A 21 19.26 -15.96 1.02
N LYS A 22 19.48 -16.25 2.30
CA LYS A 22 20.62 -17.08 2.75
C LYS A 22 20.47 -18.53 2.29
N ILE A 23 19.26 -19.09 2.35
CA ILE A 23 18.96 -20.43 1.81
C ILE A 23 19.25 -20.47 0.30
N ASP A 24 18.79 -19.46 -0.45
CA ASP A 24 19.04 -19.35 -1.90
C ASP A 24 20.53 -19.22 -2.22
N THR A 25 21.28 -18.48 -1.41
CA THR A 25 22.74 -18.33 -1.57
C THR A 25 23.46 -19.67 -1.41
N LEU A 26 23.08 -20.47 -0.42
CA LEU A 26 23.65 -21.80 -0.20
C LEU A 26 23.34 -22.76 -1.35
N TRP A 27 22.13 -22.67 -1.90
CA TRP A 27 21.74 -23.44 -3.07
C TRP A 27 22.53 -23.06 -4.33
N LEU A 28 22.68 -21.75 -4.59
CA LEU A 28 23.51 -21.25 -5.71
C LEU A 28 24.98 -21.66 -5.58
N GLN A 29 25.48 -21.83 -4.35
CA GLN A 29 26.83 -22.33 -4.07
C GLN A 29 26.95 -23.86 -4.14
N ALA A 30 25.89 -24.56 -4.55
CA ALA A 30 25.79 -26.02 -4.57
C ALA A 30 26.09 -26.67 -3.20
N SER A 31 25.88 -25.93 -2.10
CA SER A 31 26.08 -26.43 -0.73
C SER A 31 24.88 -27.20 -0.19
N ILE A 32 23.73 -27.08 -0.85
CA ILE A 32 22.48 -27.82 -0.59
C ILE A 32 21.81 -28.16 -1.93
N THR A 33 20.99 -29.21 -1.96
CA THR A 33 20.22 -29.60 -3.15
C THR A 33 18.92 -28.79 -3.30
N ASP A 34 18.24 -28.90 -4.44
CA ASP A 34 16.91 -28.33 -4.67
C ASP A 34 15.89 -28.81 -3.63
N GLU A 35 15.91 -30.10 -3.30
CA GLU A 35 15.00 -30.70 -2.31
C GLU A 35 15.26 -30.14 -0.91
N GLU A 36 16.55 -30.01 -0.54
CA GLU A 36 16.94 -29.43 0.74
C GLU A 36 16.58 -27.94 0.83
N ARG A 37 16.74 -27.20 -0.27
CA ARG A 37 16.29 -25.82 -0.38
C ARG A 37 14.80 -25.71 -0.12
N GLN A 38 13.99 -26.52 -0.80
CA GLN A 38 12.52 -26.49 -0.64
C GLN A 38 12.12 -26.83 0.80
N ALA A 39 12.72 -27.85 1.40
CA ALA A 39 12.44 -28.24 2.78
C ALA A 39 12.79 -27.12 3.78
N LEU A 40 13.93 -26.43 3.60
CA LEU A 40 14.33 -25.32 4.46
C LEU A 40 13.42 -24.10 4.30
N ILE A 41 12.99 -23.79 3.07
CA ILE A 41 12.03 -22.69 2.81
C ILE A 41 10.71 -22.96 3.52
N GLN A 42 10.18 -24.18 3.39
CA GLN A 42 8.92 -24.55 4.05
C GLN A 42 9.05 -24.46 5.57
N ALA A 43 10.11 -25.02 6.15
CA ALA A 43 10.34 -24.97 7.59
C ALA A 43 10.52 -23.53 8.11
N ALA A 44 11.18 -22.66 7.35
CA ALA A 44 11.34 -21.25 7.67
C ALA A 44 10.01 -20.48 7.63
N GLN A 45 9.11 -20.81 6.70
CA GLN A 45 7.79 -20.19 6.63
C GLN A 45 6.88 -20.64 7.78
N GLU A 46 6.91 -21.94 8.11
CA GLU A 46 6.10 -22.52 9.18
C GLU A 46 6.51 -22.04 10.58
N ASN A 47 7.80 -21.79 10.80
CA ASN A 47 8.34 -21.37 12.11
C ASN A 47 8.60 -19.86 12.23
N ALA A 48 8.25 -19.07 11.21
CA ALA A 48 8.47 -17.63 11.25
C ALA A 48 7.59 -16.98 12.33
N ASN A 49 8.20 -16.24 13.25
CA ASN A 49 7.45 -15.39 14.17
C ASN A 49 7.22 -14.00 13.51
N PRO A 50 5.95 -13.55 13.36
CA PRO A 50 5.61 -12.26 12.76
C PRO A 50 6.32 -11.06 13.41
N GLU A 51 6.64 -11.11 14.70
CA GLU A 51 7.33 -10.02 15.40
C GLU A 51 8.74 -9.75 14.85
N TYR A 52 9.44 -10.80 14.40
CA TYR A 52 10.81 -10.70 13.87
C TYR A 52 10.84 -10.56 12.33
N GLY A 53 9.72 -10.81 11.66
CA GLY A 53 9.56 -10.69 10.21
C GLY A 53 9.52 -9.26 9.67
N TYR A 54 9.31 -8.27 10.54
CA TYR A 54 8.94 -6.91 10.11
C TYR A 54 9.58 -5.77 10.91
N ALA A 55 10.66 -5.98 11.67
CA ALA A 55 11.21 -4.95 12.58
C ALA A 55 11.37 -3.54 11.95
N GLY A 56 11.93 -3.44 10.73
CA GLY A 56 12.05 -2.14 10.03
C GLY A 56 10.74 -1.57 9.50
N PHE A 57 9.77 -2.42 9.17
CA PHE A 57 8.42 -2.00 8.78
C PHE A 57 7.59 -1.58 10.00
N GLN A 58 7.77 -2.25 11.14
CA GLN A 58 7.11 -1.90 12.40
C GLN A 58 7.57 -0.53 12.91
N GLU A 59 8.87 -0.22 12.76
CA GLU A 59 9.40 1.11 13.08
C GLU A 59 8.82 2.20 12.16
N GLN A 60 8.73 1.92 10.86
CA GLN A 60 8.06 2.82 9.90
C GLN A 60 6.57 2.99 10.22
N LEU A 61 5.88 1.91 10.59
CA LEU A 61 4.47 1.94 10.99
C LEU A 61 4.28 2.78 12.25
N ASN A 62 5.09 2.58 13.28
CA ASN A 62 5.04 3.37 14.51
C ASN A 62 5.29 4.86 14.20
N THR A 63 6.28 5.15 13.36
CA THR A 63 6.57 6.53 12.92
C THR A 63 5.38 7.16 12.18
N ILE A 64 4.70 6.39 11.33
CA ILE A 64 3.50 6.87 10.61
C ILE A 64 2.36 7.12 11.60
N LEU A 65 2.12 6.21 12.55
CA LEU A 65 1.09 6.36 13.57
C LEU A 65 1.33 7.61 14.44
N ASP A 66 2.56 7.82 14.90
CA ASP A 66 2.95 9.01 15.67
C ASP A 66 2.70 10.31 14.88
N ARG A 67 2.97 10.30 13.56
CA ARG A 67 2.70 11.45 12.68
C ARG A 67 1.21 11.67 12.44
N VAL A 68 0.42 10.62 12.33
CA VAL A 68 -1.04 10.71 12.20
C VAL A 68 -1.63 11.33 13.46
N ASP A 69 -1.25 10.84 14.65
CA ASP A 69 -1.69 11.38 15.93
C ASP A 69 -1.33 12.88 16.06
N ALA A 70 -0.11 13.26 15.67
CA ALA A 70 0.32 14.66 15.69
C ALA A 70 -0.53 15.55 14.76
N LEU A 71 -0.83 15.09 13.54
CA LEU A 71 -1.69 15.81 12.60
C LEU A 71 -3.13 15.91 13.12
N GLU A 72 -3.67 14.86 13.73
CA GLU A 72 -4.99 14.88 14.35
C GLU A 72 -5.07 15.92 15.48
N GLN A 73 -4.04 15.99 16.34
CA GLN A 73 -3.98 17.03 17.37
C GLN A 73 -3.87 18.44 16.78
N GLU A 74 -3.02 18.62 15.77
CA GLU A 74 -2.85 19.92 15.10
C GLU A 74 -4.15 20.40 14.45
N THR A 75 -4.86 19.52 13.72
CA THR A 75 -6.15 19.85 13.10
C THR A 75 -7.20 20.22 14.15
N LYS A 76 -7.22 19.55 15.30
CA LYS A 76 -8.10 19.90 16.42
C LYS A 76 -7.79 21.28 17.00
N ILE A 77 -6.51 21.60 17.20
CA ILE A 77 -6.07 22.92 17.68
C ILE A 77 -6.46 24.01 16.68
N LEU A 78 -6.22 23.78 15.39
CA LEU A 78 -6.55 24.73 14.33
C LEU A 78 -8.06 24.96 14.24
N ARG A 79 -8.89 23.90 14.33
CA ARG A 79 -10.36 24.03 14.37
C ARG A 79 -10.81 24.91 15.53
N ALA A 80 -10.31 24.65 16.74
CA ALA A 80 -10.64 25.44 17.92
C ALA A 80 -10.20 26.91 17.77
N ALA A 81 -9.04 27.17 17.17
CA ALA A 81 -8.56 28.52 16.90
C ALA A 81 -9.43 29.26 15.87
N ILE A 82 -9.87 28.57 14.82
CA ILE A 82 -10.78 29.13 13.81
C ILE A 82 -12.14 29.47 14.44
N GLU A 83 -12.71 28.57 15.25
CA GLU A 83 -13.95 28.83 15.99
C GLU A 83 -13.81 30.03 16.94
N ALA A 84 -12.69 30.14 17.66
CA ALA A 84 -12.42 31.27 18.56
C ALA A 84 -12.31 32.62 17.82
N LEU A 85 -11.91 32.61 16.55
CA LEU A 85 -11.87 33.78 15.67
C LEU A 85 -13.20 34.06 14.96
N GLY A 86 -14.25 33.28 15.26
CA GLY A 86 -15.58 33.42 14.65
C GLY A 86 -15.68 32.83 13.24
N GLY A 87 -14.69 32.04 12.82
CA GLY A 87 -14.74 31.26 11.59
C GLY A 87 -15.48 29.94 11.79
N THR A 88 -16.07 29.43 10.72
CA THR A 88 -16.68 28.10 10.69
C THR A 88 -15.78 27.16 9.91
N VAL A 89 -15.39 26.03 10.51
CA VAL A 89 -14.80 24.91 9.76
C VAL A 89 -15.94 24.00 9.35
N GLY A 90 -16.20 23.88 8.04
CA GLY A 90 -17.18 22.91 7.54
C GLY A 90 -16.79 21.50 7.95
N GLU A 91 -17.78 20.65 8.23
CA GLU A 91 -17.54 19.21 8.23
C GLU A 91 -16.95 18.81 6.87
N PRO A 92 -16.06 17.80 6.81
CA PRO A 92 -15.64 17.27 5.51
C PRO A 92 -16.91 16.87 4.77
N GLU A 93 -17.25 17.62 3.72
CA GLU A 93 -18.37 17.30 2.84
C GLU A 93 -18.24 15.82 2.46
N PRO A 94 -19.32 15.02 2.58
CA PRO A 94 -19.33 13.69 1.99
C PRO A 94 -18.83 13.84 0.56
N GLY A 95 -17.75 13.14 0.21
CA GLY A 95 -17.12 13.30 -1.10
C GLY A 95 -18.20 13.25 -2.18
N GLU A 96 -18.22 14.25 -3.05
CA GLU A 96 -19.17 14.35 -4.14
C GLU A 96 -19.25 12.99 -4.84
N GLU A 97 -20.44 12.41 -5.00
CA GLU A 97 -20.56 11.01 -5.45
C GLU A 97 -19.98 10.77 -6.85
N TRP A 98 -19.68 11.82 -7.62
CA TRP A 98 -19.05 11.74 -8.94
C TRP A 98 -18.24 13.01 -9.26
N PRO A 99 -17.06 13.22 -8.62
CA PRO A 99 -16.31 14.46 -8.78
C PRO A 99 -15.90 14.67 -10.25
N ALA A 100 -15.79 15.93 -10.69
CA ALA A 100 -15.29 16.22 -12.02
C ALA A 100 -13.86 15.67 -12.21
N TRP A 101 -13.60 15.01 -13.34
CA TRP A 101 -12.26 14.54 -13.66
C TRP A 101 -11.29 15.73 -13.84
N TYR A 102 -10.06 15.56 -13.36
CA TYR A 102 -8.97 16.50 -13.56
C TYR A 102 -7.65 15.75 -13.80
N PRO A 103 -6.72 16.32 -14.60
CA PRO A 103 -5.44 15.70 -14.85
C PRO A 103 -4.62 15.64 -13.57
N TRP A 104 -3.95 14.51 -13.33
CA TRP A 104 -3.00 14.39 -12.23
C TRP A 104 -1.80 15.31 -12.45
N ASP A 105 -1.36 15.97 -11.39
CA ASP A 105 -0.28 16.97 -11.39
C ASP A 105 1.13 16.37 -11.45
N GLY A 106 1.24 15.04 -11.41
CA GLY A 106 2.53 14.33 -11.42
C GLY A 106 3.20 14.26 -10.05
N VAL A 107 2.55 14.74 -8.98
CA VAL A 107 3.09 14.74 -7.62
C VAL A 107 2.33 13.72 -6.77
N GLY A 108 3.07 12.84 -6.10
CA GLY A 108 2.50 11.86 -5.18
C GLY A 108 1.82 10.68 -5.87
N ARG A 109 0.73 10.19 -5.28
CA ARG A 109 -0.10 9.11 -5.85
C ARG A 109 -1.22 9.75 -6.66
N SER A 110 -1.56 9.16 -7.82
CA SER A 110 -2.70 9.66 -8.60
C SER A 110 -3.99 9.61 -7.77
N PRO A 111 -4.86 10.63 -7.85
CA PRO A 111 -6.17 10.59 -7.20
C PRO A 111 -7.11 9.54 -7.82
N TRP A 112 -6.84 9.11 -9.05
CA TRP A 112 -7.66 8.16 -9.79
C TRP A 112 -7.09 6.73 -9.65
N GLN A 113 -7.43 6.06 -8.56
CA GLN A 113 -7.08 4.66 -8.32
C GLN A 113 -8.15 3.72 -8.87
N LYS A 114 -7.93 2.41 -8.86
CA LYS A 114 -8.94 1.46 -9.31
C LYS A 114 -10.20 1.59 -8.45
N GLY A 115 -11.36 1.73 -9.10
CA GLY A 115 -12.65 1.96 -8.46
C GLY A 115 -12.98 3.44 -8.21
N SER A 116 -12.03 4.38 -8.38
CA SER A 116 -12.33 5.81 -8.30
C SER A 116 -13.38 6.19 -9.35
N GLN A 117 -14.32 7.04 -8.94
CA GLN A 117 -15.45 7.51 -9.74
C GLN A 117 -15.20 8.96 -10.16
N CYS A 118 -15.58 9.33 -11.39
CA CYS A 118 -15.54 10.72 -11.83
C CYS A 118 -16.59 11.02 -12.91
N THR A 119 -16.94 12.30 -13.06
CA THR A 119 -17.72 12.81 -14.19
C THR A 119 -16.78 13.45 -15.20
N HIS A 120 -16.89 13.08 -16.47
CA HIS A 120 -16.19 13.76 -17.57
C HIS A 120 -17.02 13.72 -18.85
N LYS A 121 -17.11 14.87 -19.54
CA LYS A 121 -17.94 15.04 -20.76
C LYS A 121 -19.38 14.54 -20.56
N GLU A 122 -20.01 14.94 -19.45
CA GLU A 122 -21.39 14.60 -19.07
C GLU A 122 -21.65 13.09 -18.83
N LYS A 123 -20.59 12.29 -18.75
CA LYS A 123 -20.64 10.84 -18.51
C LYS A 123 -19.96 10.48 -17.21
N LYS A 124 -20.40 9.36 -16.62
CA LYS A 124 -19.84 8.79 -15.40
C LYS A 124 -18.84 7.71 -15.74
N TRP A 125 -17.69 7.74 -15.08
CA TRP A 125 -16.57 6.83 -15.35
C TRP A 125 -16.01 6.23 -14.07
N VAL A 126 -15.76 4.92 -14.11
CA VAL A 126 -15.10 4.18 -13.03
C VAL A 126 -13.74 3.71 -13.51
N SER A 127 -12.67 4.13 -12.81
CA SER A 127 -11.32 3.70 -13.14
C SER A 127 -11.17 2.21 -12.91
N GLN A 128 -10.51 1.51 -13.84
CA GLN A 128 -10.29 0.07 -13.77
C GLN A 128 -8.85 -0.30 -13.40
N VAL A 129 -7.97 0.70 -13.31
CA VAL A 129 -6.54 0.56 -13.02
C VAL A 129 -6.12 1.49 -11.88
N ASP A 130 -5.09 1.07 -11.14
CA ASP A 130 -4.42 1.91 -10.17
C ASP A 130 -3.51 2.92 -10.87
N ASP A 131 -3.26 4.04 -10.19
CA ASP A 131 -2.45 5.14 -10.71
C ASP A 131 -2.88 5.63 -12.11
N ASN A 132 -4.18 5.75 -12.34
CA ASN A 132 -4.73 6.16 -13.61
C ASN A 132 -4.42 7.65 -13.88
N ILE A 133 -3.78 7.93 -15.01
CA ILE A 133 -3.40 9.28 -15.44
C ILE A 133 -4.09 9.69 -16.74
N TRP A 134 -4.83 8.78 -17.36
CA TRP A 134 -5.44 8.99 -18.66
C TRP A 134 -6.80 9.68 -18.54
N GLU A 135 -7.14 10.53 -19.51
CA GLU A 135 -8.43 11.19 -19.59
C GLU A 135 -9.54 10.18 -19.98
N PRO A 136 -10.65 10.08 -19.22
CA PRO A 136 -11.77 9.22 -19.58
C PRO A 136 -12.34 9.54 -20.97
N GLY A 137 -12.61 8.50 -21.77
CA GLY A 137 -13.16 8.68 -23.12
C GLY A 137 -12.24 9.39 -24.12
N ALA A 138 -10.95 9.57 -23.82
CA ALA A 138 -9.97 10.02 -24.80
C ALA A 138 -9.63 8.91 -25.82
N VAL A 139 -9.14 9.31 -27.00
CA VAL A 139 -8.74 8.35 -28.05
C VAL A 139 -7.59 7.48 -27.53
N GLY A 140 -7.75 6.16 -27.64
CA GLY A 140 -6.76 5.19 -27.13
C GLY A 140 -6.95 4.81 -25.66
N VAL A 141 -7.98 5.34 -25.00
CA VAL A 141 -8.38 4.96 -23.64
C VAL A 141 -9.55 3.98 -23.75
N TYR A 142 -9.32 2.74 -23.33
CA TYR A 142 -10.28 1.64 -23.46
C TYR A 142 -11.03 1.39 -22.14
N GLU A 143 -12.09 0.56 -22.20
CA GLU A 143 -12.88 0.17 -21.02
C GLU A 143 -12.06 -0.51 -19.92
N THR A 144 -10.90 -1.07 -20.27
CA THR A 144 -9.95 -1.65 -19.31
C THR A 144 -9.21 -0.59 -18.48
N ILE A 145 -9.32 0.70 -18.81
CA ILE A 145 -8.74 1.83 -18.09
C ILE A 145 -9.86 2.66 -17.45
N TRP A 146 -10.87 3.04 -18.24
CA TRP A 146 -12.04 3.77 -17.78
C TRP A 146 -13.32 3.10 -18.29
N LYS A 147 -14.14 2.61 -17.36
CA LYS A 147 -15.44 2.03 -17.69
C LYS A 147 -16.53 3.08 -17.56
N GLU A 148 -17.25 3.35 -18.64
CA GLU A 148 -18.44 4.21 -18.62
C GLU A 148 -19.55 3.50 -17.81
N GLU A 149 -20.11 4.18 -16.82
CA GLU A 149 -21.30 3.71 -16.13
C GLU A 149 -22.51 4.15 -16.96
N ALA A 150 -23.25 3.18 -17.51
CA ALA A 150 -24.44 3.47 -18.30
C ALA A 150 -25.45 4.24 -17.44
N SER A 151 -25.85 5.42 -17.91
CA SER A 151 -26.96 6.15 -17.32
C SER A 151 -28.22 5.27 -17.39
N ALA A 152 -28.80 4.96 -16.23
CA ALA A 152 -30.06 4.21 -16.12
C ALA A 152 -31.24 4.99 -16.71
#